data_AF-A0AAV5T615-F1
#
_entry.id   AF-A0AAV5T615-F1
#
_cell.length_a   1.000
_cell.length_b   1.000
_cell.length_c   1.000
_cell.angle_alpha   90.00
_cell.angle_beta   90.00
_cell.angle_gamma   90.00
#
_symmetry.space_group_name_H-M   'P 1'
#
loop_
_entity.id
_entity.type
_entity.pdbx_description
1 polymer ?
#
loop_
_entity_poly.entity_id
_entity_poly.type
_entity_poly.pdbx_seq_one_letter_code
_entity_poly.pdbx_strand_id
1 'polypeptide(L)' 'SFTCRPTLDLRHDVILVLEGQKFPVNKQVLSDQSSYFNRLFFGYYKEKDQKEIEMKDSDPEDFHELLKMMYG' A
#
# COMPACT_ATOMS: atom_id res chain seq x y z
N SER A 1 27.16 1.33 22.82
CA SER A 1 25.69 1.25 22.79
C SER A 1 25.23 1.51 21.36
N PHE A 2 24.87 0.45 20.64
CA PHE A 2 24.39 0.55 19.27
C PHE A 2 22.92 0.94 19.29
N THR A 3 22.63 2.23 19.26
CA THR A 3 21.33 2.68 18.77
C THR A 3 21.55 3.31 17.42
N CYS A 4 21.88 2.45 16.44
CA CYS A 4 21.51 2.76 15.07
C CYS A 4 19.98 2.83 15.12
N ARG A 5 19.44 4.04 15.17
CA ARG A 5 18.02 4.26 14.88
C ARG A 5 17.99 4.25 13.37
N PRO A 6 17.62 3.14 12.71
CA PRO A 6 17.29 3.29 11.33
C PRO A 6 16.00 4.11 11.38
N THR A 7 16.07 5.40 11.04
CA THR A 7 14.89 6.12 10.57
C THR A 7 14.53 5.41 9.28
N LEU A 8 13.85 4.27 9.41
CA LEU A 8 13.16 3.64 8.31
C LEU A 8 12.22 4.75 7.85
N ASP A 9 12.54 5.30 6.69
CA ASP A 9 11.53 5.63 5.71
C ASP A 9 10.74 4.33 5.42
N LEU A 10 9.95 3.90 6.40
CA LEU A 10 9.31 2.59 6.51
C LEU A 10 7.89 2.59 5.97
N ARG A 11 7.47 3.74 5.47
CA ARG A 11 6.04 4.04 5.43
C ARG A 11 5.39 3.50 4.17
N HIS A 12 6.15 3.10 3.15
CA HIS A 12 5.59 2.65 1.90
C HIS A 12 6.40 1.49 1.29
N ASP A 13 5.83 0.29 1.34
CA ASP A 13 6.43 -0.95 0.83
C ASP A 13 6.00 -1.28 -0.61
N VAL A 14 4.97 -0.60 -1.11
CA VAL A 14 4.39 -0.82 -2.43
C VAL A 14 3.79 0.48 -2.98
N ILE A 15 3.67 0.57 -4.30
CA ILE A 15 3.02 1.66 -5.02
C ILE A 15 1.76 1.07 -5.67
N LEU A 16 0.61 1.64 -5.39
CA LEU A 16 -0.62 1.34 -6.10
C LEU A 16 -0.80 2.35 -7.24
N VAL A 17 -1.17 1.87 -8.42
CA VAL A 17 -1.41 2.72 -9.58
C VAL A 17 -2.89 2.64 -9.92
N LEU A 18 -3.60 3.77 -9.80
CA LEU A 18 -5.04 3.90 -10.08
C LEU A 18 -5.19 4.92 -11.20
N GLU A 19 -5.73 4.52 -12.34
CA GLU A 19 -5.87 5.39 -13.53
C GLU A 19 -4.57 6.14 -13.93
N GLY A 20 -3.42 5.50 -13.73
CA GLY A 20 -2.10 6.10 -14.01
C GLY A 20 -1.54 6.99 -12.89
N GLN A 21 -2.28 7.21 -11.82
CA GLN A 21 -1.84 7.93 -10.63
C GLN A 21 -1.18 6.97 -9.62
N LYS A 22 0.01 7.36 -9.12
CA LYS A 22 0.82 6.52 -8.23
C LYS A 22 0.62 6.90 -6.76
N PHE A 23 0.30 5.91 -5.94
CA PHE A 23 0.06 6.04 -4.51
C PHE A 23 1.03 5.15 -3.73
N PRO A 24 2.06 5.72 -3.10
CA PRO A 24 2.94 4.96 -2.22
C PRO A 24 2.18 4.61 -0.93
N VAL A 25 2.11 3.31 -0.58
CA VAL A 25 1.34 2.78 0.55
C VAL A 25 2.07 1.66 1.27
N ASN A 26 1.71 1.40 2.53
CA ASN A 26 2.23 0.26 3.28
C ASN A 26 1.33 -0.97 3.11
N LYS A 27 1.93 -2.10 2.72
CA LYS A 27 1.22 -3.37 2.53
C LYS A 27 0.54 -3.86 3.80
N GLN A 28 1.21 -3.77 4.96
CA GLN A 28 0.64 -4.20 6.23
C GLN A 28 -0.56 -3.34 6.63
N VAL A 29 -0.40 -2.01 6.58
CA VAL A 29 -1.44 -1.06 7.00
C VAL A 29 -2.73 -1.26 6.19
N LEU A 30 -2.63 -1.41 4.87
CA LEU A 30 -3.80 -1.70 4.02
C LEU A 30 -4.38 -3.09 4.26
N SER A 31 -3.53 -4.09 4.50
CA SER A 31 -3.98 -5.47 4.78
C SER A 31 -4.72 -5.58 6.10
N ASP A 32 -4.31 -4.79 7.10
CA ASP A 32 -4.96 -4.72 8.42
C ASP A 32 -6.36 -4.13 8.32
N GLN A 33 -6.54 -3.09 7.50
CA GLN A 33 -7.86 -2.48 7.31
C GLN A 33 -8.80 -3.28 6.43
N SER A 34 -8.26 -4.00 5.45
CA SER A 34 -9.10 -4.70 4.50
C SER A 34 -8.46 -6.01 4.06
N SER A 35 -9.24 -7.06 4.26
CA SER A 35 -8.88 -8.43 3.90
C SER A 35 -8.76 -8.62 2.38
N TYR A 36 -9.27 -7.68 1.56
CA TYR A 36 -9.00 -7.63 0.12
C TYR A 36 -7.52 -7.36 -0.14
N PHE A 37 -6.97 -6.29 0.44
CA PHE A 37 -5.56 -5.94 0.31
C PHE A 37 -4.65 -7.01 0.93
N ASN A 38 -5.08 -7.63 2.03
CA ASN A 38 -4.35 -8.75 2.60
C ASN A 38 -4.21 -9.90 1.60
N ARG A 39 -5.28 -10.26 0.88
CA ARG A 39 -5.20 -11.28 -0.18
C ARG A 39 -4.41 -10.81 -1.40
N LEU A 40 -4.47 -9.52 -1.74
CA LEU A 40 -3.71 -8.97 -2.85
C LEU A 40 -2.19 -9.01 -2.59
N PHE A 41 -1.76 -8.58 -1.40
CA PHE A 41 -0.34 -8.47 -1.04
C PHE A 41 0.26 -9.76 -0.48
N PHE A 42 -0.53 -10.56 0.25
CA PHE A 42 -0.07 -11.78 0.92
C PHE A 42 -0.69 -13.07 0.38
N GLY A 43 -1.64 -12.97 -0.55
CA GLY A 43 -2.23 -14.13 -1.21
C GLY A 43 -1.37 -14.67 -2.36
N TYR A 44 -2.01 -15.48 -3.21
CA TYR A 44 -1.37 -16.23 -4.30
C TYR A 44 -1.34 -15.46 -5.63
N TYR A 45 -1.52 -14.14 -5.61
CA TYR A 45 -1.51 -13.32 -6.82
C TYR A 45 -0.07 -13.04 -7.27
N LYS A 46 0.14 -12.99 -8.60
CA LYS A 46 1.44 -12.61 -9.20
C LYS A 46 1.87 -11.20 -8.83
N GLU A 47 0.94 -10.37 -8.36
CA GLU A 47 1.16 -9.00 -7.92
C GLU A 47 1.87 -8.91 -6.57
N LYS A 48 1.92 -9.98 -5.75
CA LYS A 48 2.58 -9.93 -4.43
C LYS A 48 4.05 -9.51 -4.48
N ASP A 49 4.73 -9.92 -5.56
CA ASP A 49 6.16 -9.67 -5.80
C ASP A 49 6.39 -8.36 -6.55
N GLN A 50 5.31 -7.69 -6.99
CA GLN A 50 5.41 -6.41 -7.67
C GLN A 50 5.51 -5.27 -6.67
N LYS A 51 6.38 -4.30 -6.99
CA LYS A 51 6.45 -3.03 -6.26
C LYS A 51 5.41 -2.02 -6.74
N GLU A 52 4.88 -2.21 -7.94
CA GLU A 52 3.84 -1.38 -8.54
C GLU A 52 2.67 -2.29 -8.89
N ILE A 53 1.48 -2.02 -8.34
CA ILE A 53 0.28 -2.83 -8.60
C ILE A 53 -0.77 -1.90 -9.21
N GLU A 54 -1.18 -2.22 -10.43
CA GLU A 54 -2.22 -1.46 -11.14
C GLU A 54 -3.60 -1.94 -10.69
N MET A 55 -4.34 -1.05 -10.05
CA MET A 55 -5.71 -1.29 -9.63
C MET A 55 -6.67 -0.63 -10.62
N LYS A 56 -7.58 -1.44 -11.19
CA LYS A 56 -8.63 -0.98 -12.11
C LYS A 56 -10.01 -0.93 -11.47
N ASP A 57 -10.15 -1.51 -10.28
CA ASP A 57 -11.42 -1.69 -9.58
C ASP A 57 -11.66 -0.61 -8.51
N SER A 58 -10.87 0.47 -8.48
CA SER A 58 -11.02 1.53 -7.48
C SER A 58 -10.75 2.90 -8.08
N ASP A 59 -11.57 3.88 -7.69
CA ASP A 59 -11.42 5.26 -8.09
C ASP A 59 -10.26 5.93 -7.31
N PRO A 60 -9.40 6.72 -7.97
CA PRO A 60 -8.26 7.36 -7.32
C PRO A 60 -8.69 8.37 -6.25
N GLU A 61 -9.84 9.04 -6.41
CA GLU A 61 -10.39 9.99 -5.44
C GLU A 61 -10.81 9.30 -4.14
N ASP A 62 -11.55 8.20 -4.25
CA ASP A 62 -12.00 7.39 -3.11
C ASP A 62 -10.80 6.80 -2.36
N PHE A 63 -9.81 6.32 -3.11
CA PHE A 63 -8.57 5.81 -2.54
C PHE A 63 -7.76 6.90 -1.81
N HIS A 64 -7.74 8.12 -2.34
CA HIS A 64 -7.10 9.25 -1.69
C HIS A 64 -7.77 9.60 -0.36
N GLU A 65 -9.11 9.57 -0.30
CA GLU A 65 -9.85 9.79 0.94
C GLU A 65 -9.57 8.68 1.98
N LEU A 66 -9.53 7.42 1.55
CA LEU A 66 -9.15 6.29 2.39
C LEU A 66 -7.75 6.48 3.00
N LEU A 67 -6.76 6.86 2.17
CA LEU A 67 -5.41 7.13 2.64
C LEU A 67 -5.38 8.31 3.62
N LYS A 68 -6.17 9.35 3.35
CA LYS A 68 -6.27 10.50 4.24
C LYS A 68 -6.90 10.13 5.58
N MET A 69 -7.86 9.20 5.61
CA MET A 69 -8.43 8.67 6.85
C MET A 69 -7.42 7.81 7.63
N MET A 70 -6.52 7.14 6.92
CA MET A 70 -5.52 6.23 7.49
C MET A 70 -4.29 6.92 8.06
N TYR A 71 -3.83 7.98 7.39
CA TYR A 71 -2.66 8.77 7.79
C TYR A 71 -3.03 10.11 8.45
N GLY A 72 -4.33 10.40 8.54
CA GLY A 72 -4.89 11.64 9.11
C GLY A 72 -4.86 11.70 10.62
#